data_AF-A0A7J3WGM1-F1
#
_entry.id   AF-A0A7J3WGM1-F1
#
_cell.length_a   1.000
_cell.length_b   1.000
_cell.length_c   1.000
_cell.angle_alpha   90.00
_cell.angle_beta   90.00
_cell.angle_gamma   90.00
#
_symmetry.space_group_name_H-M   'P 1'
#
loop_
_entity.id
_entity.type
_entity.pdbx_description
1 polymer ?
#
loop_
_entity_poly.entity_id
_entity_poly.type
_entity_poly.pdbx_seq_one_letter_code
_entity_poly.pdbx_strand_id
1 'polypeptide(L)'
;MSEAFQKARSWVQQRLSEGKGLAVIQSSFPLFREGNITINRVLSADPPLLGYFDDKLALKVSDGVVRAVHRVAKLRGLDVVFVPPEVRIVKDGVLYGLVREDGFAASDAGLFNDLAVKIYGLGGSPDLEVDVRDSWLNSLARLLSDKNFVETFFLVILAILIPPTLAAISLIITPSRFIPDPIRYVAVVAIFLVAFYVARLYVRENLKLRPS
;
A
#
# COMPACT_ATOMS: atom_id res chain seq x y z
N MET A 1 -11.37 13.42 23.21
CA MET A 1 -9.91 13.46 23.45
C MET A 1 -9.63 12.46 24.56
N SER A 2 -8.77 11.45 24.36
CA SER A 2 -8.54 10.41 25.38
C SER A 2 -7.93 11.01 26.65
N GLU A 3 -8.63 10.86 27.77
CA GLU A 3 -8.17 11.23 29.10
C GLU A 3 -6.89 10.47 29.49
N ALA A 4 -6.77 9.19 29.11
CA ALA A 4 -5.57 8.40 29.33
C ALA A 4 -4.34 9.02 28.63
N PHE A 5 -4.50 9.50 27.40
CA PHE A 5 -3.41 10.17 26.68
C PHE A 5 -2.97 11.46 27.36
N GLN A 6 -3.92 12.26 27.83
CA GLN A 6 -3.60 13.50 28.54
C GLN A 6 -2.89 13.24 29.87
N LYS A 7 -3.33 12.24 30.65
CA LYS A 7 -2.66 11.82 31.89
C LYS A 7 -1.25 11.29 31.64
N ALA A 8 -1.08 10.48 30.59
CA ALA A 8 0.23 9.98 30.18
C ALA A 8 1.17 11.12 29.78
N ARG A 9 0.67 12.08 29.00
CA ARG A 9 1.44 13.24 28.54
C ARG A 9 1.83 14.15 29.69
N SER A 10 0.90 14.48 30.59
CA SER A 10 1.19 15.34 31.74
C SER A 10 2.22 14.69 32.67
N TRP A 11 2.14 13.37 32.88
CA TRP A 11 3.13 12.63 33.65
C TRP A 11 4.53 12.72 33.02
N VAL A 12 4.65 12.52 31.70
CA VAL A 12 5.96 12.65 31.00
C VAL A 12 6.50 14.07 31.10
N GLN A 13 5.65 15.08 30.86
CA GLN A 13 6.04 16.49 30.96
C GLN A 13 6.52 16.85 32.37
N GLN A 14 5.81 16.36 33.40
CA GLN A 14 6.22 16.54 34.79
C GLN A 14 7.61 15.92 35.04
N ARG A 15 7.85 14.68 34.61
CA ARG A 15 9.16 14.03 34.79
C ARG A 15 10.29 14.72 34.03
N LEU A 16 10.00 15.25 32.84
CA LEU A 16 10.96 16.05 32.08
C LEU A 16 11.28 17.36 32.79
N SER A 17 10.28 18.04 33.37
CA SER A 17 10.51 19.27 34.18
C SER A 17 11.30 19.02 35.46
N GLU A 18 11.21 17.80 36.02
CA GLU A 18 12.03 17.34 37.15
C GLU A 18 13.48 17.01 36.73
N GLY A 19 13.86 17.21 35.46
CA GLY A 19 15.20 16.93 34.93
C GLY A 19 15.49 15.44 34.73
N LYS A 20 14.48 14.56 34.77
CA LYS A 20 14.70 13.13 34.55
C LYS A 20 14.95 12.86 33.07
N GLY A 21 16.01 12.09 32.78
CA GLY A 21 16.30 11.65 31.42
C GLY A 21 15.22 10.70 30.88
N LEU A 22 15.02 10.70 29.55
CA LEU A 22 14.02 9.88 28.87
C LEU A 22 14.14 8.38 29.20
N ALA A 23 15.34 7.86 29.40
CA ALA A 23 15.56 6.46 29.79
C ALA A 23 14.90 6.11 31.15
N VAL A 24 14.98 7.02 32.13
CA VAL A 24 14.36 6.84 33.46
C VAL A 24 12.84 6.95 33.34
N ILE A 25 12.36 7.86 32.50
CA ILE A 25 10.93 8.03 32.22
C ILE A 25 10.38 6.76 31.58
N GLN A 26 11.10 6.16 30.64
CA GLN A 26 10.75 4.89 30.00
C GLN A 26 10.65 3.73 30.98
N SER A 27 11.65 3.56 31.85
CA SER A 27 11.70 2.43 32.79
C SER A 27 10.66 2.52 33.90
N SER A 28 10.20 3.72 34.24
CA SER A 28 9.23 3.97 35.31
C SER A 28 7.85 4.37 34.80
N PHE A 29 7.60 4.22 33.50
CA PHE A 29 6.37 4.67 32.87
C PHE A 29 5.16 3.88 33.40
N PRO A 30 4.19 4.53 34.06
CA PRO A 30 3.03 3.84 34.59
C PRO A 30 2.03 3.55 33.48
N LEU A 31 1.10 2.66 33.78
CA LEU A 31 0.10 2.21 32.83
C LEU A 31 -1.18 3.04 32.99
N PHE A 32 -1.58 3.75 31.93
CA PHE A 32 -2.79 4.59 31.91
C PHE A 32 -3.89 3.91 31.12
N ARG A 33 -5.06 3.67 31.72
CA ARG A 33 -6.20 2.99 31.07
C ARG A 33 -7.42 3.88 30.97
N GLU A 34 -8.13 3.79 29.85
CA GLU A 34 -9.44 4.41 29.62
C GLU A 34 -10.22 3.55 28.62
N GLY A 35 -11.26 2.86 29.10
CA GLY A 35 -12.04 1.93 28.27
C GLY A 35 -11.15 0.86 27.62
N ASN A 36 -11.18 0.78 26.29
CA ASN A 36 -10.42 -0.18 25.49
C ASN A 36 -9.00 0.31 25.13
N ILE A 37 -8.63 1.52 25.56
CA ILE A 37 -7.33 2.12 25.26
C ILE A 37 -6.46 2.04 26.51
N THR A 38 -5.23 1.56 26.31
CA THR A 38 -4.19 1.54 27.33
C THR A 38 -2.94 2.22 26.79
N ILE A 39 -2.34 3.13 27.54
CA ILE A 39 -1.05 3.73 27.20
C ILE A 39 -0.05 3.20 28.20
N ASN A 40 0.91 2.43 27.71
CA ASN A 40 1.83 1.65 28.54
C ASN A 40 3.29 1.79 28.11
N ARG A 41 3.59 2.60 27.09
CA ARG A 41 4.96 2.82 26.64
C ARG A 41 5.17 4.27 26.24
N VAL A 42 6.39 4.75 26.46
CA VAL A 42 6.89 6.02 25.92
C VAL A 42 8.14 5.72 25.09
N LEU A 43 8.23 6.30 23.89
CA LEU A 43 9.40 6.16 23.02
C LEU A 43 10.21 7.45 23.05
N SER A 44 11.54 7.28 23.06
CA SER A 44 12.50 8.37 23.08
C SER A 44 12.61 8.98 21.68
N ALA A 45 11.67 9.87 21.37
CA ALA A 45 11.69 10.75 20.21
C ALA A 45 11.47 12.20 20.66
N ASP A 46 11.74 13.15 19.78
CA ASP A 46 11.42 14.56 20.00
C ASP A 46 10.49 15.02 18.87
N PRO A 47 9.17 15.16 19.12
CA PRO A 47 8.47 15.06 20.41
C PRO A 47 8.35 13.62 20.94
N PRO A 48 8.18 13.43 22.28
CA PRO A 48 8.00 12.09 22.86
C PRO A 48 6.75 11.41 22.31
N LEU A 49 6.87 10.12 21.97
CA LEU A 49 5.72 9.32 21.53
C LEU A 49 5.15 8.53 22.69
N LEU A 50 3.84 8.58 22.84
CA LEU A 50 3.09 7.76 23.77
C LEU A 50 2.41 6.64 23.01
N GLY A 51 2.52 5.41 23.51
CA GLY A 51 2.10 4.23 22.78
C GLY A 51 1.35 3.19 23.60
N TYR A 52 0.62 2.38 22.85
CA TYR A 52 -0.05 1.19 23.30
C TYR A 52 0.60 -0.02 22.63
N PHE A 53 1.18 -0.91 23.44
CA PHE A 53 1.81 -2.14 22.98
C PHE A 53 1.28 -3.32 23.78
N ASP A 54 0.69 -4.30 23.11
CA ASP A 54 0.15 -5.51 23.74
C ASP A 54 0.31 -6.66 22.74
N ASP A 55 0.83 -7.80 23.19
CA ASP A 55 1.04 -8.99 22.36
C ASP A 55 -0.28 -9.52 21.78
N LYS A 56 -1.43 -9.12 22.36
CA LYS A 56 -2.76 -9.42 21.82
C LYS A 56 -3.12 -8.59 20.59
N LEU A 57 -2.44 -7.45 20.36
CA LEU A 57 -2.53 -6.72 19.11
C LEU A 57 -1.70 -7.51 18.10
N ALA A 58 -2.37 -8.36 17.33
CA ALA A 58 -1.74 -9.13 16.25
C ALA A 58 -2.04 -8.46 14.91
N LEU A 59 -1.53 -7.25 14.70
CA LEU A 59 -1.70 -6.55 13.43
C LEU A 59 -0.68 -7.09 12.41
N LYS A 60 -1.15 -7.75 11.35
CA LYS A 60 -0.27 -8.11 10.24
C LYS A 60 0.00 -6.88 9.38
N VAL A 61 1.24 -6.36 9.38
CA VAL A 61 1.62 -5.21 8.54
C VAL A 61 1.56 -5.63 7.07
N SER A 62 0.45 -5.30 6.42
CA SER A 62 0.17 -5.54 5.02
C SER A 62 0.10 -4.23 4.25
N ASP A 63 0.07 -4.30 2.92
CA ASP A 63 -0.11 -3.10 2.09
C ASP A 63 -1.39 -2.31 2.45
N GLY A 64 -2.44 -3.01 2.89
CA GLY A 64 -3.69 -2.39 3.36
C GLY A 64 -3.47 -1.51 4.59
N VAL A 65 -2.70 -2.03 5.56
CA VAL A 65 -2.31 -1.29 6.76
C VAL A 65 -1.45 -0.08 6.39
N VAL A 66 -0.44 -0.26 5.53
CA VAL A 66 0.43 0.84 5.10
C VAL A 66 -0.39 1.95 4.43
N ARG A 67 -1.35 1.61 3.56
CA ARG A 67 -2.26 2.59 2.94
C ARG A 67 -3.16 3.28 3.95
N ALA A 68 -3.70 2.55 4.92
CA ALA A 68 -4.53 3.12 5.97
C ALA A 68 -3.72 4.11 6.84
N VAL A 69 -2.49 3.75 7.21
CA VAL A 69 -1.56 4.66 7.91
C VAL A 69 -1.25 5.88 7.06
N HIS A 70 -1.01 5.71 5.76
CA HIS A 70 -0.80 6.83 4.83
C HIS A 70 -2.01 7.77 4.72
N ARG A 71 -3.24 7.24 4.81
CA ARG A 71 -4.45 8.06 4.86
C ARG A 71 -4.52 8.87 6.14
N VAL A 72 -4.25 8.25 7.29
CA VAL A 72 -4.23 8.93 8.59
C VAL A 72 -3.17 10.04 8.61
N ALA A 73 -1.96 9.75 8.14
CA ALA A 73 -0.87 10.72 8.07
C ALA A 73 -1.21 11.91 7.14
N LYS A 74 -1.73 11.63 5.94
CA LYS A 74 -2.10 12.66 4.96
C LYS A 74 -3.16 13.63 5.48
N LEU A 75 -4.16 13.14 6.22
CA LEU A 75 -5.18 13.98 6.85
C LEU A 75 -4.61 14.99 7.86
N ARG A 76 -3.39 14.74 8.34
CA ARG A 76 -2.69 15.58 9.33
C ARG A 76 -1.50 16.34 8.74
N GLY A 77 -1.30 16.27 7.41
CA GLY A 77 -0.14 16.87 6.76
C GLY A 77 1.19 16.25 7.18
N LEU A 78 1.19 14.94 7.41
CA LEU A 78 2.35 14.12 7.76
C LEU A 78 2.66 13.15 6.62
N ASP A 79 3.92 12.76 6.51
CA ASP A 79 4.43 11.77 5.57
C ASP A 79 4.56 10.39 6.23
N VAL A 80 4.66 9.34 5.40
CA VAL A 80 4.85 7.97 5.87
C VAL A 80 6.11 7.37 5.26
N VAL A 81 6.95 6.80 6.11
CA VAL A 81 8.14 6.05 5.71
C VAL A 81 7.96 4.61 6.17
N PHE A 82 8.01 3.68 5.22
CA PHE A 82 7.97 2.25 5.50
C PHE A 82 9.38 1.71 5.75
N VAL A 83 9.63 1.21 6.97
CA VAL A 83 10.90 0.61 7.37
C VAL A 83 10.59 -0.72 8.05
N PRO A 84 10.53 -1.85 7.31
CA PRO A 84 10.18 -3.15 7.89
C PRO A 84 10.98 -3.43 9.17
N PRO A 85 10.33 -3.88 10.27
CA PRO A 85 8.93 -4.32 10.39
C PRO A 85 7.93 -3.21 10.81
N GLU A 86 8.29 -1.93 10.70
CA GLU A 86 7.51 -0.81 11.23
C GLU A 86 7.13 0.24 10.18
N VAL A 87 6.05 0.95 10.43
CA VAL A 87 5.61 2.10 9.63
C VAL A 87 5.80 3.35 10.47
N ARG A 88 6.61 4.29 9.97
CA ARG A 88 6.92 5.56 10.64
C ARG A 88 6.11 6.67 10.03
N ILE A 89 5.52 7.52 10.87
CA ILE A 89 4.81 8.74 10.47
C ILE A 89 5.72 9.90 10.82
N VAL A 90 6.14 10.66 9.82
CA VAL A 90 7.17 11.69 9.95
C VAL A 90 6.72 13.02 9.35
N LYS A 91 7.37 14.10 9.76
CA LYS A 91 7.25 15.40 9.11
C LYS A 91 8.60 16.09 9.19
N ASP A 92 9.13 16.52 8.04
CA ASP A 92 10.44 17.18 7.95
C ASP A 92 11.58 16.37 8.62
N GLY A 93 11.51 15.04 8.53
CA GLY A 93 12.47 14.12 9.15
C GLY A 93 12.26 13.83 10.64
N VAL A 94 11.28 14.48 11.28
CA VAL A 94 10.93 14.27 12.70
C VAL A 94 9.84 13.20 12.83
N LEU A 95 9.97 12.32 13.83
CA LEU A 95 9.04 11.21 14.06
C LEU A 95 7.84 11.65 14.92
N TYR A 96 6.63 11.56 14.35
CA TYR A 96 5.37 11.90 15.02
C TYR A 96 4.52 10.66 15.36
N GLY A 97 4.76 9.53 14.71
CA GLY A 97 4.02 8.31 14.99
C GLY A 97 4.73 7.05 14.52
N LEU A 98 4.33 5.93 15.10
CA LEU A 98 4.89 4.62 14.86
C LEU A 98 3.78 3.57 14.87
N VAL A 99 3.80 2.65 13.90
CA VAL A 99 2.87 1.52 13.80
C VAL A 99 3.70 0.25 13.61
N ARG A 100 3.43 -0.75 14.45
CA ARG A 100 4.12 -2.05 14.48
C ARG A 100 3.10 -3.18 14.64
N GLU A 101 3.54 -4.41 14.45
CA GLU A 101 2.65 -5.56 14.65
C GLU A 101 2.12 -5.63 16.09
N ASP A 102 3.00 -5.36 17.07
CA ASP A 102 2.77 -5.43 18.52
C ASP A 102 2.20 -4.15 19.15
N GLY A 103 1.96 -3.10 18.37
CA GLY A 103 1.41 -1.85 18.89
C GLY A 103 1.73 -0.60 18.08
N PHE A 104 1.33 0.55 18.62
CA PHE A 104 1.49 1.84 17.98
C PHE A 104 1.81 2.95 18.98
N ALA A 105 2.38 4.04 18.50
CA ALA A 105 2.68 5.22 19.29
C ALA A 105 2.47 6.51 18.49
N ALA A 106 2.16 7.61 19.17
CA ALA A 106 1.98 8.91 18.55
C ALA A 106 2.38 10.06 19.49
N SER A 107 2.75 11.19 18.90
CA SER A 107 3.15 12.41 19.60
C SER A 107 1.96 13.22 20.14
N ASP A 108 0.78 13.07 19.53
CA ASP A 108 -0.43 13.79 19.90
C ASP A 108 -1.65 12.88 20.02
N ALA A 109 -2.61 13.32 20.84
CA ALA A 109 -3.81 12.55 21.16
C ALA A 109 -4.70 12.30 19.93
N GLY A 110 -4.68 13.20 18.95
CA GLY A 110 -5.48 13.06 17.75
C GLY A 110 -4.92 11.95 16.86
N LEU A 111 -3.61 12.00 16.57
CA LEU A 111 -2.94 10.95 15.80
C LEU A 111 -3.03 9.61 16.50
N PHE A 112 -2.85 9.58 17.83
CA PHE A 112 -3.02 8.37 18.63
C PHE A 112 -4.41 7.76 18.44
N ASN A 113 -5.46 8.56 18.55
CA ASN A 113 -6.84 8.09 18.41
C ASN A 113 -7.14 7.63 16.98
N ASP A 114 -6.65 8.33 15.96
CA ASP A 114 -6.83 7.90 14.57
C ASP A 114 -6.16 6.55 14.30
N LEU A 115 -4.96 6.31 14.85
CA LEU A 115 -4.29 5.03 14.74
C LEU A 115 -5.05 3.94 15.50
N ALA A 116 -5.45 4.21 16.74
CA ALA A 116 -6.20 3.28 17.58
C ALA A 116 -7.49 2.79 16.87
N VAL A 117 -8.29 3.72 16.34
CA VAL A 117 -9.58 3.41 15.72
C VAL A 117 -9.42 2.86 14.30
N LYS A 118 -8.70 3.58 13.43
CA LYS A 118 -8.69 3.27 11.99
C LYS A 118 -7.76 2.14 11.60
N ILE A 119 -6.72 1.89 12.40
CA ILE A 119 -5.73 0.84 12.12
C ILE A 119 -5.98 -0.39 13.00
N TYR A 120 -6.19 -0.20 14.30
CA TYR A 120 -6.32 -1.30 15.26
C TYR A 120 -7.76 -1.62 15.67
N GLY A 121 -8.77 -0.87 15.22
CA GLY A 121 -10.17 -1.13 15.57
C GLY A 121 -10.46 -1.01 17.07
N LEU A 122 -9.67 -0.21 17.80
CA LEU A 122 -9.89 -0.01 19.22
C LEU A 122 -11.09 0.92 19.42
N GLY A 123 -12.19 0.37 19.94
CA GLY A 123 -13.44 1.12 20.18
C GLY A 123 -14.51 0.99 19.09
N GLY A 124 -14.34 0.09 18.12
CA GLY A 124 -15.32 -0.20 17.05
C GLY A 124 -14.72 -1.05 15.93
N SER A 125 -15.49 -1.39 14.90
CA SER A 125 -14.94 -2.08 13.73
C SER A 125 -13.87 -1.20 13.06
N PRO A 126 -12.68 -1.74 12.72
CA PRO A 126 -11.66 -0.97 12.02
C PRO A 126 -12.21 -0.51 10.66
N ASP A 127 -12.04 0.77 10.35
CA ASP A 127 -12.48 1.41 9.10
C ASP A 127 -11.54 1.04 7.92
N LEU A 128 -11.11 -0.23 7.89
CA LEU A 128 -10.31 -0.84 6.83
C LEU A 128 -11.15 -1.17 5.59
N GLU A 129 -12.48 -1.10 5.70
CA GLU A 129 -13.43 -1.29 4.60
C GLU A 129 -13.89 0.05 4.03
N VAL A 130 -12.97 0.73 3.34
CA VAL A 130 -13.38 1.64 2.26
C VAL A 130 -12.79 1.08 0.99
N ASP A 131 -13.65 0.44 0.20
CA ASP A 131 -13.41 -0.02 -1.16
C ASP A 131 -12.83 1.13 -1.99
N VAL A 132 -11.50 1.15 -2.10
CA VAL A 132 -10.81 2.18 -2.87
C VAL A 132 -10.88 1.77 -4.33
N ARG A 133 -11.67 2.54 -5.05
CA ARG A 133 -11.83 2.57 -6.51
C ARG A 133 -10.53 2.90 -7.30
N ASP A 134 -9.33 2.58 -6.80
CA ASP A 134 -8.02 2.92 -7.40
C ASP A 134 -7.06 1.73 -7.51
N SER A 135 -7.58 0.52 -7.77
CA SER A 135 -6.77 -0.69 -7.95
C SER A 135 -6.12 -0.82 -9.34
N TRP A 136 -6.49 0.02 -10.33
CA TRP A 136 -5.99 -0.17 -11.70
C TRP A 136 -4.52 0.22 -11.87
N LEU A 137 -4.10 1.41 -11.44
CA LEU A 137 -2.72 1.88 -11.60
C LEU A 137 -1.72 1.07 -10.78
N ASN A 138 -2.09 0.66 -9.56
CA ASN A 138 -1.24 -0.19 -8.72
C ASN A 138 -1.18 -1.64 -9.22
N SER A 139 -2.27 -2.16 -9.79
CA SER A 139 -2.22 -3.46 -10.48
C SER A 139 -1.38 -3.38 -11.74
N LEU A 140 -1.43 -2.26 -12.49
CA LEU A 140 -0.54 -2.00 -13.61
C LEU A 140 0.92 -1.88 -13.18
N ALA A 141 1.22 -1.16 -12.10
CA ALA A 141 2.58 -1.04 -11.58
C ALA A 141 3.13 -2.41 -11.16
N ARG A 142 2.29 -3.26 -10.53
CA ARG A 142 2.67 -4.65 -10.21
C ARG A 142 2.89 -5.50 -11.45
N LEU A 143 1.98 -5.44 -12.42
CA LEU A 143 2.09 -6.18 -13.69
C LEU A 143 3.32 -5.72 -14.49
N LEU A 144 3.64 -4.42 -14.48
CA LEU A 144 4.82 -3.85 -15.14
C LEU A 144 6.12 -4.12 -14.36
N SER A 145 6.03 -4.38 -13.05
CA SER A 145 7.19 -4.79 -12.25
C SER A 145 7.53 -6.27 -12.40
N ASP A 146 6.57 -7.09 -12.84
CA ASP A 146 6.82 -8.51 -13.13
C ASP A 146 7.55 -8.64 -14.48
N LYS A 147 8.85 -8.88 -14.40
CA LYS A 147 9.73 -9.07 -15.56
C LYS A 147 9.17 -10.12 -16.54
N ASN A 148 8.54 -11.18 -16.04
CA ASN A 148 7.99 -12.24 -16.87
C ASN A 148 6.73 -11.79 -17.62
N PHE A 149 5.87 -11.00 -16.95
CA PHE A 149 4.70 -10.41 -17.59
C PHE A 149 5.11 -9.44 -18.70
N VAL A 150 6.07 -8.56 -18.42
CA VAL A 150 6.59 -7.59 -19.40
C VAL A 150 7.23 -8.29 -20.59
N GLU A 151 8.06 -9.31 -20.37
CA GLU A 151 8.72 -10.07 -21.44
C GLU A 151 7.70 -10.81 -22.31
N THR A 152 6.72 -11.48 -21.69
CA THR A 152 5.65 -12.19 -22.41
C THR A 152 4.81 -11.22 -23.23
N PHE A 153 4.42 -10.09 -22.65
CA PHE A 153 3.59 -9.10 -23.33
C PHE A 153 4.35 -8.41 -24.47
N PHE A 154 5.64 -8.12 -24.28
CA PHE A 154 6.51 -7.58 -25.32
C PHE A 154 6.64 -8.55 -26.50
N LEU A 155 6.86 -9.85 -26.24
CA LEU A 155 6.92 -10.88 -27.29
C LEU A 155 5.59 -11.03 -28.03
N VAL A 156 4.46 -10.96 -27.33
CA VAL A 156 3.13 -10.99 -27.97
C VAL A 156 2.96 -9.82 -28.92
N ILE A 157 3.30 -8.60 -28.50
CA ILE A 157 3.21 -7.43 -29.36
C ILE A 157 4.16 -7.59 -30.56
N LEU A 158 5.43 -7.84 -30.30
CA LEU A 158 6.47 -7.80 -31.32
C LEU A 158 6.36 -8.95 -32.34
N ALA A 159 6.13 -10.17 -31.87
CA ALA A 159 6.17 -11.37 -32.71
C ALA A 159 4.79 -11.83 -33.19
N ILE A 160 3.71 -11.52 -32.46
CA ILE A 160 2.37 -12.05 -32.77
C ILE A 160 1.45 -10.98 -33.34
N LEU A 161 1.47 -9.75 -32.82
CA LEU A 161 0.52 -8.71 -33.24
C LEU A 161 1.06 -7.80 -34.35
N ILE A 162 2.33 -7.38 -34.29
CA ILE A 162 2.92 -6.48 -35.29
C ILE A 162 2.92 -7.08 -36.71
N PRO A 163 3.40 -8.31 -36.95
CA PRO A 163 3.44 -8.87 -38.32
C PRO A 163 2.07 -8.94 -39.01
N PRO A 164 1.00 -9.47 -38.38
CA PRO A 164 -0.32 -9.47 -39.00
C PRO A 164 -0.91 -8.06 -39.14
N THR A 165 -0.58 -7.12 -38.25
CA THR A 165 -1.00 -5.71 -38.40
C THR A 165 -0.35 -5.08 -39.65
N LEU A 166 0.94 -5.32 -39.87
CA LEU A 166 1.64 -4.86 -41.07
C LEU A 166 1.09 -5.53 -42.34
N ALA A 167 0.81 -6.84 -42.28
CA ALA A 167 0.18 -7.56 -43.38
C ALA A 167 -1.21 -7.01 -43.72
N ALA A 168 -2.02 -6.71 -42.70
CA ALA A 168 -3.34 -6.11 -42.86
C ALA A 168 -3.27 -4.70 -43.46
N ILE A 169 -2.37 -3.85 -42.96
CA ILE A 169 -2.13 -2.50 -43.51
C ILE A 169 -1.69 -2.60 -44.98
N SER A 170 -0.75 -3.49 -45.29
CA SER A 170 -0.28 -3.74 -46.65
C SER A 170 -1.43 -4.19 -47.57
N LEU A 171 -2.30 -5.07 -47.07
CA LEU A 171 -3.49 -5.57 -47.78
C LEU A 171 -4.55 -4.51 -47.99
N ILE A 172 -4.63 -3.45 -47.18
CA ILE A 172 -5.58 -2.33 -47.34
C ILE A 172 -5.02 -1.27 -48.29
N ILE A 173 -3.73 -0.94 -48.15
CA ILE A 173 -3.10 0.15 -48.91
C ILE A 173 -2.76 -0.30 -50.34
N THR A 174 -2.39 -1.57 -50.53
CA THR A 174 -1.97 -2.08 -51.84
C THR A 174 -3.15 -2.72 -52.57
N PRO A 175 -3.73 -2.06 -53.59
CA PRO A 175 -4.79 -2.67 -54.39
C PRO A 175 -4.24 -3.87 -55.17
N SER A 176 -4.81 -5.04 -54.93
CA SER A 176 -4.46 -6.26 -55.67
C SER A 176 -5.32 -6.37 -56.92
N ARG A 177 -4.70 -6.69 -58.06
CA ARG A 177 -5.44 -7.02 -59.30
C ARG A 177 -6.12 -8.39 -59.23
N PHE A 178 -5.71 -9.25 -58.31
CA PHE A 178 -6.16 -10.64 -58.22
C PHE A 178 -7.17 -10.90 -57.10
N ILE A 179 -7.25 -10.00 -56.10
CA ILE A 179 -8.13 -10.17 -54.95
C ILE A 179 -9.13 -9.00 -54.92
N PRO A 180 -10.43 -9.28 -55.17
CA PRO A 180 -11.50 -8.29 -55.02
C PRO A 180 -11.50 -7.64 -53.64
N ASP A 181 -11.83 -6.35 -53.58
CA ASP A 181 -11.92 -5.57 -52.34
C ASP A 181 -12.72 -6.21 -51.20
N PRO A 182 -13.92 -6.80 -51.41
CA PRO A 182 -14.65 -7.45 -50.30
C PRO A 182 -13.86 -8.62 -49.70
N ILE A 183 -13.10 -9.35 -50.52
CA ILE A 183 -12.28 -10.48 -50.07
C ILE A 183 -11.06 -9.99 -49.28
N ARG A 184 -10.48 -8.84 -49.66
CA ARG A 184 -9.37 -8.21 -48.92
C ARG A 184 -9.80 -7.81 -47.50
N TYR A 185 -10.98 -7.22 -47.33
CA TYR A 185 -11.48 -6.86 -46.01
C TYR A 185 -11.75 -8.10 -45.14
N VAL A 186 -12.32 -9.16 -45.70
CA VAL A 186 -12.53 -10.43 -44.99
C VAL A 186 -11.19 -11.05 -44.58
N ALA A 187 -10.19 -11.02 -45.47
CA ALA A 187 -8.85 -11.53 -45.16
C ALA A 187 -8.18 -10.75 -44.02
N VAL A 188 -8.31 -9.42 -44.00
CA VAL A 188 -7.80 -8.59 -42.89
C VAL A 188 -8.45 -8.97 -41.56
N VAL A 189 -9.78 -9.11 -41.53
CA VAL A 189 -10.50 -9.52 -40.32
C VAL A 189 -10.05 -10.91 -39.87
N ALA A 190 -9.91 -11.86 -40.79
CA ALA A 190 -9.44 -13.20 -40.49
C ALA A 190 -8.01 -13.21 -39.92
N ILE A 191 -7.09 -12.42 -40.51
CA ILE A 191 -5.72 -12.26 -40.02
C ILE A 191 -5.70 -11.76 -38.57
N PHE A 192 -6.51 -10.76 -38.24
CA PHE A 192 -6.60 -10.25 -36.87
C PHE A 192 -7.22 -11.26 -35.90
N LEU A 193 -8.25 -11.99 -36.31
CA LEU A 193 -8.87 -13.01 -35.47
C LEU A 193 -7.88 -14.14 -35.14
N VAL A 194 -7.10 -14.59 -36.13
CA VAL A 194 -6.06 -15.60 -35.94
C VAL A 194 -4.94 -15.07 -35.04
N ALA A 195 -4.46 -13.85 -35.30
CA ALA A 195 -3.42 -13.22 -34.48
C ALA A 195 -3.85 -13.07 -33.02
N PHE A 196 -5.09 -12.64 -32.79
CA PHE A 196 -5.66 -12.51 -31.45
C PHE A 196 -5.81 -13.86 -30.75
N TYR A 197 -6.26 -14.89 -31.48
CA TYR A 197 -6.36 -16.25 -30.96
C TYR A 197 -4.99 -16.79 -30.53
N VAL A 198 -3.96 -16.66 -31.38
CA VAL A 198 -2.59 -17.09 -31.09
C VAL A 198 -2.00 -16.29 -29.92
N ALA A 199 -2.20 -14.97 -29.87
CA ALA A 199 -1.77 -14.14 -28.76
C ALA A 199 -2.40 -14.62 -27.43
N ARG A 200 -3.71 -14.91 -27.44
CA ARG A 200 -4.41 -15.44 -26.26
C ARG A 200 -3.86 -16.80 -25.83
N LEU A 201 -3.57 -17.69 -26.78
CA LEU A 201 -2.99 -19.01 -26.49
C LEU A 201 -1.60 -18.86 -25.86
N TYR A 202 -0.74 -18.04 -26.46
CA TYR A 202 0.62 -17.80 -26.00
C TYR A 202 0.67 -17.21 -24.58
N VAL A 203 -0.18 -16.21 -24.30
CA VAL A 203 -0.30 -15.63 -22.94
C VAL A 203 -0.75 -16.67 -21.93
N ARG A 204 -1.74 -17.50 -22.30
CA ARG A 204 -2.27 -18.56 -21.40
C ARG A 204 -1.21 -19.61 -21.07
N GLU A 205 -0.39 -20.00 -22.03
CA GLU A 205 0.63 -21.04 -21.84
C GLU A 205 1.84 -20.52 -21.05
N ASN A 206 2.36 -19.35 -21.40
CA ASN A 206 3.57 -18.80 -20.77
C ASN A 206 3.33 -18.26 -19.36
N LEU A 207 2.11 -17.79 -19.04
CA LEU A 207 1.78 -17.36 -17.68
C LEU A 207 1.35 -18.49 -16.73
N LYS A 208 1.04 -19.70 -17.24
CA LYS A 208 0.60 -20.84 -16.40
C LYS A 208 1.70 -21.86 -16.07
N LEU A 209 2.85 -21.83 -16.74
CA LEU A 209 3.82 -22.92 -16.74
C LEU A 209 5.13 -22.68 -15.96
N ARG A 210 5.24 -21.65 -15.11
CA ARG A 210 6.41 -21.52 -14.22
C ARG A 210 5.97 -21.49 -12.75
N PRO A 211 6.19 -22.58 -11.98
CA PRO A 211 6.12 -22.48 -10.54
C PRO A 211 7.21 -21.49 -10.10
N SER A 212 6.79 -20.43 -9.41
CA SER A 212 7.64 -19.57 -8.60
C SER A 212 8.28 -20.36 -7.46
#